data_AF-A0A2D0LEZ5-F1
#
_entry.id   AF-A0A2D0LEZ5-F1
#
_cell.length_a   1.000
_cell.length_b   1.000
_cell.length_c   1.000
_cell.angle_alpha   90.00
_cell.angle_beta   90.00
_cell.angle_gamma   90.00
#
_symmetry.space_group_name_H-M   'P 1'
#
loop_
_entity.id
_entity.type
_entity.pdbx_description
1 polymer ?
#
loop_
_entity_poly.entity_id
_entity_poly.type
_entity_poly.pdbx_seq_one_letter_code
_entity_poly.pdbx_strand_id
1 'polypeptide(L)'
;MKFNYAFSPANKTFYSYRWKSEFDESGTWPSDAVDVFDDVFQKYSSNPPSGMMLGVDIHNMPEWVEIPPPPPPTPEQLQQQAESQKRQLLKTAGEKIDICQDAVDLDMSTDAEKSKLTAWRKYRVLLNRVDCTTAPDIQWPEQPE
;
A
#
# COMPACT_ATOMS: atom_id res chain seq x y z
N MET A 1 -6.65 39.53 24.41
CA MET A 1 -6.20 38.13 24.29
C MET A 1 -5.25 38.06 23.11
N LYS A 2 -4.15 37.30 23.21
CA LYS A 2 -3.18 37.12 22.12
C LYS A 2 -3.18 35.64 21.75
N PHE A 3 -3.41 35.33 20.48
CA PHE A 3 -3.31 33.97 19.96
C PHE A 3 -1.88 33.74 19.45
N ASN A 4 -1.30 32.58 19.76
CA ASN A 4 0.02 32.19 19.26
C ASN A 4 -0.07 31.28 18.03
N TYR A 5 -1.23 30.68 17.81
CA TYR A 5 -1.49 29.74 16.75
C TYR A 5 -2.84 30.01 16.08
N ALA A 6 -2.90 29.68 14.80
CA ALA A 6 -4.13 29.50 14.06
C ALA A 6 -4.19 28.06 13.53
N PHE A 7 -5.37 27.53 13.31
CA PHE A 7 -5.60 26.22 12.70
C PHE A 7 -6.27 26.41 11.35
N SER A 8 -5.81 25.69 10.32
CA SER A 8 -6.47 25.64 9.01
C SER A 8 -7.25 24.34 8.89
N PRO A 9 -8.59 24.39 8.83
CA PRO A 9 -9.44 23.22 8.66
C PRO A 9 -9.16 22.45 7.37
N ALA A 10 -8.92 23.15 6.26
CA ALA A 10 -8.63 22.54 4.96
C ALA A 10 -7.30 21.79 4.97
N ASN A 11 -6.27 22.41 5.56
CA ASN A 11 -4.93 21.82 5.63
C ASN A 11 -4.77 20.86 6.82
N LYS A 12 -5.74 20.83 7.75
CA LYS A 12 -5.75 20.05 8.99
C LYS A 12 -4.45 20.21 9.78
N THR A 13 -3.97 21.44 9.89
CA THR A 13 -2.68 21.75 10.50
C THR A 13 -2.68 23.11 11.18
N PHE A 14 -1.72 23.29 12.09
CA PHE A 14 -1.54 24.51 12.86
C PHE A 14 -0.45 25.39 12.25
N TYR A 15 -0.68 26.70 12.30
CA TYR A 15 0.23 27.75 11.85
C TYR A 15 0.60 28.62 13.04
N SER A 16 1.89 28.87 13.24
CA SER A 16 2.34 29.77 14.29
C SER A 16 2.32 31.22 13.82
N TYR A 17 1.72 32.09 14.63
CA TYR A 17 1.80 33.54 14.40
C TYR A 17 3.23 34.09 14.46
N ARG A 18 4.18 33.35 15.04
CA ARG A 18 5.60 33.68 15.00
C ARG A 18 6.15 33.82 13.57
N TRP A 19 5.63 33.02 12.64
CA TRP A 19 6.07 33.00 11.24
C TRP A 19 5.03 33.62 10.29
N LYS A 20 4.05 34.36 10.82
CA LYS A 20 2.97 34.92 10.00
C LYS A 20 3.49 35.81 8.85
N SER A 21 4.45 36.69 9.12
CA SER A 21 5.02 37.56 8.08
C SER A 21 5.60 36.77 6.92
N GLU A 22 6.33 35.69 7.20
CA GLU A 22 6.94 34.83 6.18
C GLU A 22 5.86 34.14 5.32
N PHE A 23 4.82 33.61 5.96
CA PHE A 23 3.70 32.97 5.25
C PHE A 23 2.87 33.96 4.43
N ASP A 24 2.70 35.20 4.90
CA ASP A 24 2.02 36.26 4.17
C ASP A 24 2.87 36.72 2.96
N GLU A 25 4.18 36.87 3.12
CA GLU A 25 5.13 37.20 2.04
C GLU A 25 5.17 36.13 0.94
N SER A 26 5.10 34.85 1.31
CA SER A 26 5.02 33.73 0.35
C SER A 26 3.60 33.47 -0.16
N GLY A 27 2.57 34.15 0.36
CA GLY A 27 1.18 33.92 0.01
C GLY A 27 0.64 32.55 0.42
N THR A 28 1.24 31.90 1.42
CA THR A 28 0.86 30.56 1.90
C THR A 28 0.15 30.57 3.26
N TRP A 29 -0.11 31.74 3.84
CA TRP A 29 -0.98 31.82 5.01
C TRP A 29 -2.41 31.40 4.61
N PRO A 30 -3.01 30.41 5.30
CA PRO A 30 -4.32 29.90 4.92
C PRO A 30 -5.41 30.96 5.08
N SER A 31 -6.30 31.08 4.09
CA SER A 31 -7.46 31.98 4.15
C SER A 31 -8.55 31.47 5.09
N ASP A 32 -8.55 30.18 5.40
CA ASP A 32 -9.46 29.53 6.34
C ASP A 32 -8.88 29.41 7.76
N ALA A 33 -7.78 30.11 8.05
CA ALA A 33 -7.14 30.10 9.37
C ALA A 33 -8.11 30.60 10.45
N VAL A 34 -8.32 29.79 11.48
CA VAL A 34 -9.11 30.12 12.67
C VAL A 34 -8.19 30.21 13.87
N ASP A 35 -8.34 31.28 14.67
CA ASP A 35 -7.58 31.45 15.90
C ASP A 35 -7.89 30.34 16.91
N VAL A 36 -6.83 29.78 17.51
CA VAL A 36 -6.96 28.74 18.54
C VAL A 36 -6.15 29.11 19.78
N PHE A 37 -6.63 28.67 20.93
CA PHE A 37 -5.90 28.81 22.19
C PHE A 37 -4.75 27.81 22.27
N ASP A 38 -3.76 28.11 23.12
CA ASP A 38 -2.55 27.29 23.29
C ASP A 38 -2.87 25.87 23.80
N ASP A 39 -3.94 25.69 24.58
CA ASP A 39 -4.39 24.38 25.09
C ASP A 39 -4.95 23.49 23.97
N VAL A 40 -5.70 24.07 23.03
CA VAL A 40 -6.16 23.41 21.81
C VAL A 40 -4.95 22.96 20.99
N PHE A 41 -3.98 23.86 20.76
CA PHE A 41 -2.74 23.50 20.07
C PHE A 41 -2.02 22.36 20.80
N GLN A 42 -1.76 22.50 22.10
CA GLN A 42 -1.07 21.47 22.90
C GLN A 42 -1.74 20.10 22.83
N LYS A 43 -3.08 20.05 22.89
CA LYS A 43 -3.83 18.80 22.83
C LYS A 43 -3.70 18.11 21.47
N TYR A 44 -3.83 18.86 20.38
CA TYR A 44 -3.97 18.32 19.03
C TYR A 44 -2.68 18.38 18.19
N SER A 45 -1.61 19.00 18.70
CA SER A 45 -0.25 18.91 18.14
C SER A 45 0.62 17.86 18.85
N SER A 46 0.05 17.12 19.80
CA SER A 46 0.69 16.01 20.52
C SER A 46 0.56 14.70 19.73
N ASN A 47 1.16 13.62 20.24
CA ASN A 47 1.00 12.29 19.64
C ASN A 47 -0.49 11.90 19.56
N PRO A 48 -1.00 11.51 18.38
CA PRO A 48 -2.38 11.06 18.24
C PRO A 48 -2.62 9.77 19.03
N PRO A 49 -3.85 9.53 19.51
CA PRO A 49 -4.28 8.22 19.96
C PRO A 49 -4.09 7.15 18.86
N SER A 50 -3.95 5.89 19.26
CA SER A 50 -3.82 4.77 18.31
C SER A 50 -5.01 4.73 17.35
N GLY A 51 -4.74 4.65 16.05
CA GLY A 51 -5.78 4.61 15.02
C GLY A 51 -6.46 5.95 14.71
N MET A 52 -5.97 7.06 15.28
CA MET A 52 -6.52 8.40 15.05
C MET A 52 -5.54 9.32 14.32
N MET A 53 -6.07 10.33 13.66
CA MET A 53 -5.32 11.42 13.02
C MET A 53 -5.99 12.76 13.30
N LEU A 54 -5.26 13.86 13.07
CA LEU A 54 -5.83 15.19 13.18
C LEU A 54 -6.84 15.43 12.06
N GLY A 55 -8.09 15.64 12.45
CA GLY A 55 -9.20 16.01 11.59
C GLY A 55 -9.88 17.27 12.11
N VAL A 56 -11.13 17.45 11.69
CA VAL A 56 -11.95 18.59 12.08
C VAL A 56 -13.32 18.12 12.54
N ASP A 57 -13.88 18.79 13.54
CA ASP A 57 -15.25 18.60 13.99
C ASP A 57 -16.25 19.40 13.12
N ILE A 58 -17.54 19.37 13.50
CA ILE A 58 -18.61 20.13 12.83
C ILE A 58 -18.45 21.67 12.93
N HIS A 59 -17.56 22.16 13.79
CA HIS A 59 -17.27 23.57 14.00
C HIS A 59 -15.97 24.00 13.33
N ASN A 60 -15.36 23.14 12.50
CA ASN A 60 -14.05 23.35 11.88
C ASN A 60 -12.90 23.49 12.90
N MET A 61 -13.07 22.93 14.10
CA MET A 61 -12.03 22.91 15.13
C MET A 61 -11.27 21.57 15.09
N PRO A 62 -9.99 21.55 15.49
CA PRO A 62 -9.20 20.34 15.48
C PRO A 62 -9.82 19.25 16.36
N GLU A 63 -9.95 18.05 15.81
CA GLU A 63 -10.43 16.87 16.52
C GLU A 63 -9.62 15.63 16.13
N TRP A 64 -9.46 14.68 17.06
CA TRP A 64 -8.89 13.38 16.73
C TRP A 64 -9.97 12.54 16.06
N VAL A 65 -9.80 12.26 14.77
CA VAL A 65 -10.71 11.45 13.96
C VAL A 65 -10.08 10.10 13.67
N GLU A 66 -10.88 9.06 13.48
CA GLU A 66 -10.38 7.75 13.06
C GLU A 66 -9.66 7.85 11.71
N ILE A 67 -8.51 7.17 11.60
CA ILE A 67 -7.79 7.08 10.32
C ILE A 67 -8.69 6.33 9.34
N PRO A 68 -9.06 6.92 8.20
CA PRO A 68 -9.85 6.22 7.21
C PRO A 68 -9.07 5.01 6.70
N PRO A 69 -9.75 3.90 6.34
CA PRO A 69 -9.05 2.80 5.70
C PRO A 69 -8.34 3.31 4.42
N PRO A 70 -7.19 2.72 4.06
CA PRO A 70 -6.55 3.06 2.80
C PRO A 70 -7.55 2.85 1.64
N PRO A 71 -7.45 3.64 0.56
CA PRO A 71 -8.29 3.41 -0.60
C PRO A 71 -8.08 1.98 -1.12
N PRO A 72 -9.12 1.36 -1.72
CA PRO A 72 -8.95 0.07 -2.37
C PRO A 72 -7.87 0.17 -3.45
N PRO A 73 -7.13 -0.92 -3.74
CA PRO A 73 -6.10 -0.91 -4.77
C PRO A 73 -6.65 -0.47 -6.14
N THR A 74 -5.85 0.27 -6.89
CA THR A 74 -6.18 0.61 -8.28
C THR A 74 -6.07 -0.61 -9.20
N PRO A 75 -6.72 -0.61 -10.38
CA PRO A 75 -6.54 -1.68 -11.36
C PRO A 75 -5.06 -1.95 -11.71
N GLU A 76 -4.26 -0.90 -11.83
CA GLU A 76 -2.82 -1.01 -12.06
C GLU A 76 -2.09 -1.69 -10.88
N GLN A 77 -2.43 -1.33 -9.64
CA GLN A 77 -1.86 -1.98 -8.46
C GLN A 77 -2.24 -3.47 -8.39
N LEU A 78 -3.49 -3.82 -8.73
CA LEU A 78 -3.94 -5.21 -8.79
C LEU A 78 -3.20 -5.99 -9.89
N GLN A 79 -3.01 -5.40 -11.06
CA GLN A 79 -2.22 -5.99 -12.13
C GLN A 79 -0.76 -6.22 -11.69
N GLN A 80 -0.10 -5.22 -11.08
CA GLN A 80 1.28 -5.36 -10.61
C GLN A 80 1.42 -6.45 -9.52
N GLN A 81 0.43 -6.55 -8.62
CA GLN A 81 0.37 -7.63 -7.63
C GLN A 81 0.25 -8.99 -8.30
N ALA A 82 -0.64 -9.13 -9.28
CA ALA A 82 -0.81 -10.34 -10.06
C ALA A 82 0.46 -10.73 -10.84
N GLU A 83 1.15 -9.77 -11.46
CA GLU A 83 2.43 -10.02 -12.13
C GLU A 83 3.52 -10.48 -11.14
N SER A 84 3.52 -9.92 -9.94
CA SER A 84 4.43 -10.36 -8.87
C SER A 84 4.15 -11.80 -8.46
N GLN A 85 2.88 -12.15 -8.25
CA GLN A 85 2.45 -13.52 -7.95
C GLN A 85 2.85 -14.47 -9.10
N LYS A 86 2.61 -14.11 -10.36
CA LYS A 86 3.03 -14.89 -11.54
C LYS A 86 4.53 -15.15 -11.54
N ARG A 87 5.35 -14.12 -11.26
CA ARG A 87 6.82 -14.28 -11.17
C ARG A 87 7.23 -15.25 -10.06
N GLN A 88 6.61 -15.16 -8.89
CA GLN A 88 6.87 -16.08 -7.77
C GLN A 88 6.52 -17.53 -8.14
N LEU A 89 5.32 -17.75 -8.71
CA LEU A 89 4.88 -19.08 -9.14
C LEU A 89 5.78 -19.66 -10.24
N LEU A 90 6.22 -18.84 -11.21
CA LEU A 90 7.18 -19.24 -12.24
C LEU A 90 8.53 -19.62 -11.64
N LYS A 91 9.01 -18.89 -10.62
CA LYS A 91 10.26 -19.23 -9.91
C LYS A 91 10.14 -20.58 -9.21
N THR A 92 9.07 -20.79 -8.44
CA THR A 92 8.82 -22.07 -7.76
C THR A 92 8.72 -23.23 -8.76
N ALA A 93 8.00 -23.05 -9.86
CA ALA A 93 7.92 -24.05 -10.91
C ALA A 93 9.30 -24.33 -11.55
N GLY A 94 10.13 -23.30 -11.73
CA GLY A 94 11.51 -23.44 -12.18
C GLY A 94 12.33 -24.33 -11.25
N GLU A 95 12.36 -24.01 -9.95
CA GLU A 95 13.11 -24.79 -8.95
C GLU A 95 12.70 -26.28 -8.92
N LYS A 96 11.40 -26.58 -9.04
CA LYS A 96 10.91 -27.96 -9.09
C LYS A 96 11.30 -28.67 -10.38
N ILE A 97 11.25 -27.96 -11.51
CA ILE A 97 11.67 -28.50 -12.81
C ILE A 97 13.17 -28.81 -12.79
N ASP A 98 13.98 -27.91 -12.26
CA ASP A 98 15.43 -28.05 -12.24
C ASP A 98 15.84 -29.29 -11.43
N ILE A 99 15.30 -29.48 -10.23
CA ILE A 99 15.57 -30.68 -9.40
C ILE A 99 15.17 -31.98 -10.12
N CYS A 100 13.97 -32.03 -10.72
CA CYS A 100 13.54 -33.23 -11.44
C CYS A 100 14.34 -33.45 -12.73
N GLN A 101 14.79 -32.38 -13.38
CA GLN A 101 15.62 -32.47 -14.58
C GLN A 101 17.02 -32.96 -14.23
N ASP A 102 17.64 -32.48 -13.15
CA ASP A 102 18.92 -32.99 -12.66
C ASP A 102 18.86 -34.50 -12.40
N ALA A 103 17.78 -34.99 -11.77
CA ALA A 103 17.58 -36.42 -11.54
C ALA A 103 17.46 -37.22 -12.85
N VAL A 104 16.83 -36.64 -13.89
CA VAL A 104 16.75 -37.26 -15.22
C VAL A 104 18.12 -37.28 -15.89
N ASP A 105 18.85 -36.16 -15.85
CA ASP A 105 20.15 -36.01 -16.51
C ASP A 105 21.24 -36.88 -15.87
N LEU A 106 21.11 -37.17 -14.57
CA LEU A 106 21.99 -38.08 -13.83
C LEU A 106 21.54 -39.55 -13.88
N ASP A 107 20.49 -39.88 -14.66
CA ASP A 107 19.87 -41.21 -14.72
C ASP A 107 19.40 -41.75 -13.34
N MET A 108 19.09 -40.85 -12.41
CA MET A 108 18.63 -41.14 -11.05
C MET A 108 17.10 -41.05 -10.89
N SER A 109 16.40 -40.55 -11.91
CA SER A 109 14.97 -40.26 -11.83
C SER A 109 14.09 -41.51 -11.70
N THR A 110 13.10 -41.41 -10.82
CA THR A 110 11.97 -42.32 -10.73
C THR A 110 10.88 -41.97 -11.74
N ASP A 111 9.97 -42.91 -12.05
CA ASP A 111 8.81 -42.64 -12.91
C ASP A 111 7.88 -41.55 -12.33
N ALA A 112 7.83 -41.45 -11.00
CA ALA A 112 7.12 -40.39 -10.30
C ALA A 112 7.75 -39.01 -10.59
N GLU A 113 9.08 -38.89 -10.54
CA GLU A 113 9.78 -37.64 -10.86
C GLU A 113 9.64 -37.25 -12.34
N LYS A 114 9.66 -38.20 -13.26
CA LYS A 114 9.40 -37.93 -14.69
C LYS A 114 7.98 -37.41 -14.93
N SER A 115 7.01 -37.97 -14.21
CA SER A 115 5.61 -37.52 -14.24
C SER A 115 5.48 -36.11 -13.66
N LYS A 116 6.13 -35.83 -12.52
CA LYS A 116 6.20 -34.50 -11.91
C LYS A 116 6.85 -33.48 -12.82
N LEU A 117 8.00 -33.79 -13.42
CA LEU A 117 8.69 -32.92 -14.37
C LEU A 117 7.75 -32.48 -15.52
N THR A 118 6.99 -33.42 -16.06
CA THR A 118 6.01 -33.13 -17.12
C THR A 118 4.89 -32.22 -16.62
N ALA A 119 4.33 -32.51 -15.44
CA ALA A 119 3.27 -31.71 -14.84
C ALA A 119 3.73 -30.27 -14.54
N TRP A 120 4.91 -30.10 -13.92
CA TRP A 120 5.49 -28.81 -13.60
C TRP A 120 5.84 -28.00 -14.86
N ARG A 121 6.34 -28.63 -15.93
CA ARG A 121 6.56 -27.96 -17.22
C ARG A 121 5.26 -27.46 -17.85
N LYS A 122 4.20 -28.28 -17.85
CA LYS A 122 2.88 -27.86 -18.32
C LYS A 122 2.36 -26.69 -17.50
N TYR A 123 2.46 -26.77 -16.19
CA TYR A 123 2.08 -25.70 -15.26
C TYR A 123 2.83 -24.39 -15.54
N ARG A 124 4.17 -24.42 -15.68
CA ARG A 124 4.99 -23.25 -16.02
C ARG A 124 4.56 -22.59 -17.33
N VAL A 125 4.21 -23.37 -18.34
CA VAL A 125 3.72 -22.86 -19.63
C VAL A 125 2.33 -22.22 -19.48
N LEU A 126 1.42 -22.84 -18.73
CA LEU A 126 0.10 -22.27 -18.45
C LEU A 126 0.21 -20.96 -17.67
N LEU A 127 1.03 -20.93 -16.61
CA LEU A 127 1.32 -19.72 -15.85
C LEU A 127 1.83 -18.59 -16.73
N ASN A 128 2.77 -18.88 -17.64
CA ASN A 128 3.34 -17.86 -18.51
C ASN A 128 2.28 -17.20 -19.42
N ARG A 129 1.18 -17.90 -19.71
CA ARG A 129 0.06 -17.40 -20.52
C ARG A 129 -1.03 -16.67 -19.73
N VAL A 130 -0.96 -16.66 -18.40
CA VAL A 130 -1.91 -15.91 -17.55
C VAL A 130 -1.82 -14.43 -17.89
N ASP A 131 -2.98 -13.82 -18.16
CA ASP A 131 -3.13 -12.40 -18.40
C ASP A 131 -3.42 -11.67 -17.08
N CYS A 132 -2.42 -10.96 -16.57
CA CYS A 132 -2.51 -10.23 -15.31
C CYS A 132 -3.35 -8.95 -15.38
N THR A 133 -3.74 -8.49 -16.58
CA THR A 133 -4.59 -7.30 -16.74
C THR A 133 -6.03 -7.55 -16.29
N THR A 134 -6.42 -8.82 -16.13
CA THR A 134 -7.75 -9.25 -15.66
C THR A 134 -7.88 -9.26 -14.13
N ALA A 135 -6.88 -8.78 -13.40
CA ALA A 135 -6.94 -8.71 -11.95
C ALA A 135 -8.14 -7.88 -11.45
N PRO A 136 -8.83 -8.32 -10.38
CA PRO A 136 -8.50 -9.45 -9.52
C PRO A 136 -9.04 -10.81 -10.00
N ASP A 137 -9.82 -10.85 -11.08
CA ASP A 137 -10.58 -12.02 -11.57
C ASP A 137 -9.74 -13.01 -12.39
N ILE A 138 -8.49 -13.26 -11.96
CA ILE A 138 -7.55 -14.13 -12.66
C ILE A 138 -7.82 -15.60 -12.33
N GLN A 139 -7.96 -16.41 -13.38
CA GLN A 139 -7.99 -17.88 -13.27
C GLN A 139 -6.57 -18.43 -13.27
N TRP A 140 -6.00 -18.64 -12.08
CA TRP A 140 -4.68 -19.25 -11.92
C TRP A 140 -4.73 -20.75 -12.23
N PRO A 141 -3.76 -21.29 -13.00
CA PRO A 141 -3.67 -22.73 -13.17
C PRO A 141 -3.42 -23.42 -11.82
N GLU A 142 -3.93 -24.64 -11.67
CA GLU A 142 -3.69 -25.45 -10.47
C GLU A 142 -2.24 -25.92 -10.41
N GLN A 143 -1.65 -25.79 -9.23
CA GLN A 143 -0.28 -26.23 -8.98
C GLN A 143 -0.22 -27.76 -8.89
N PRO A 144 0.74 -28.42 -9.55
CA PRO A 144 0.93 -29.86 -9.42
C PRO A 144 1.59 -30.26 -8.09
N GLU A 145 1.41 -31.54 -7.72
CA GLU A 145 1.99 -32.16 -6.51
C GLU A 145 3.46 -32.61 -6.64
#